data_AF-A0A329TXH7-F1
#
_entry.id   AF-A0A329TXH7-F1
#
_cell.length_a   1.000
_cell.length_b   1.000
_cell.length_c   1.000
_cell.angle_alpha   90.00
_cell.angle_beta   90.00
_cell.angle_gamma   90.00
#
_symmetry.space_group_name_H-M   'P 1'
#
loop_
_entity.id
_entity.type
_entity.pdbx_description
1 polymer ?
#
loop_
_entity_poly.entity_id
_entity_poly.type
_entity_poly.pdbx_seq_one_letter_code
_entity_poly.pdbx_strand_id
1 'polypeptide(L)'
;MRLDMISRRRFLKSAGAAALAVAAAGVLAGCDGGDSSSKVPGTDTPNVPEVTSKQVKIIFADVDNGGAGIGNGGDYYEHPVLKDATVVDPTTIPVDKFPEGYDLADATPVEIIDNGNMVFAKVPVKKGTQTPLTEEVEISLMDMTKPTQPATIKTTATIQKGATTVMPKQIKMPEGYEFYGNYKMDQPFELTMTFVVKKIGS
;
A
#
# COMPACT_ATOMS: atom_id res chain seq x y z
N MET A 1 -34.59 39.52 -4.35
CA MET A 1 -35.48 38.76 -5.25
C MET A 1 -34.61 37.66 -5.84
N ARG A 2 -34.54 36.41 -5.36
CA ARG A 2 -35.54 35.34 -5.11
C ARG A 2 -36.41 35.05 -6.34
N LEU A 3 -36.15 33.89 -6.97
CA LEU A 3 -37.05 32.86 -7.53
C LEU A 3 -36.16 31.90 -8.35
N ASP A 4 -35.69 30.77 -7.82
CA ASP A 4 -36.35 29.45 -7.72
C ASP A 4 -36.88 28.88 -9.05
N MET A 5 -36.50 27.60 -9.30
CA MET A 5 -37.19 26.60 -10.15
C MET A 5 -36.83 26.61 -11.67
N ILE A 6 -36.56 25.53 -12.42
CA ILE A 6 -36.91 24.08 -12.46
C ILE A 6 -35.75 23.39 -13.23
N SER A 7 -35.19 22.25 -12.82
CA SER A 7 -35.71 20.95 -13.26
C SER A 7 -35.10 19.79 -12.48
N ARG A 8 -35.98 19.11 -11.74
CA ARG A 8 -35.73 17.84 -11.09
C ARG A 8 -36.07 16.72 -12.09
N ARG A 9 -35.21 15.69 -12.13
CA ARG A 9 -35.46 14.29 -12.56
C ARG A 9 -35.63 13.99 -14.06
N ARG A 10 -34.54 13.50 -14.66
CA ARG A 10 -34.58 12.24 -15.43
C ARG A 10 -33.40 11.35 -15.03
N PHE A 11 -33.45 10.86 -13.79
CA PHE A 11 -32.80 9.60 -13.47
C PHE A 11 -33.30 8.56 -14.47
N LEU A 12 -32.38 8.02 -15.27
CA LEU A 12 -32.68 6.99 -16.21
C LEU A 12 -33.14 5.75 -15.42
N LYS A 13 -34.45 5.51 -15.52
CA LYS A 13 -35.09 4.24 -15.21
C LYS A 13 -34.64 3.21 -16.24
N SER A 14 -34.62 1.96 -15.78
CA SER A 14 -34.64 0.70 -16.56
C SER A 14 -33.27 0.22 -17.05
N ALA A 15 -32.87 -1.05 -16.92
CA ALA A 15 -33.50 -2.27 -16.42
C ALA A 15 -32.38 -3.29 -16.12
N GLY A 16 -32.61 -4.24 -15.20
CA GLY A 16 -31.69 -5.36 -14.99
C GLY A 16 -31.68 -5.97 -13.59
N ALA A 17 -32.80 -5.93 -12.85
CA ALA A 17 -32.94 -6.76 -11.66
C ALA A 17 -33.29 -8.19 -12.10
N ALA A 18 -32.28 -9.05 -12.22
CA ALA A 18 -32.51 -10.48 -12.27
C ALA A 18 -32.92 -10.93 -10.86
N ALA A 19 -34.19 -11.31 -10.72
CA ALA A 19 -34.74 -11.92 -9.52
C ALA A 19 -34.14 -13.32 -9.36
N LEU A 20 -33.32 -13.52 -8.32
CA LEU A 20 -33.08 -14.87 -7.78
C LEU A 20 -33.97 -15.03 -6.55
N ALA A 21 -35.17 -15.56 -6.77
CA ALA A 21 -36.02 -16.06 -5.71
C ALA A 21 -35.45 -17.42 -5.28
N VAL A 22 -34.76 -17.46 -4.13
CA VAL A 22 -34.60 -18.71 -3.39
C VAL A 22 -35.64 -18.69 -2.28
N ALA A 23 -36.65 -19.52 -2.48
CA ALA A 23 -37.71 -19.77 -1.54
C ALA A 23 -37.14 -20.25 -0.21
N ALA A 24 -37.60 -19.62 0.87
CA ALA A 24 -37.55 -20.18 2.20
C ALA A 24 -38.37 -21.48 2.22
N ALA A 25 -37.74 -22.58 2.64
CA ALA A 25 -38.42 -23.70 3.26
C ALA A 25 -37.42 -24.50 4.10
N GLY A 26 -37.70 -24.65 5.39
CA GLY A 26 -37.23 -25.78 6.17
C GLY A 26 -35.92 -25.58 6.93
N VAL A 27 -35.97 -24.77 7.98
CA VAL A 27 -35.28 -25.16 9.22
C VAL A 27 -35.94 -26.47 9.68
N LEU A 28 -35.25 -27.60 9.48
CA LEU A 28 -35.50 -28.85 10.17
C LEU A 28 -34.14 -29.26 10.72
N ALA A 29 -33.79 -28.79 11.92
CA ALA A 29 -33.98 -29.59 13.11
C ALA A 29 -33.44 -31.01 12.86
N GLY A 30 -32.13 -31.18 13.12
CA GLY A 30 -31.57 -32.49 13.38
C GLY A 30 -32.35 -33.10 14.54
N CYS A 31 -33.20 -34.04 14.21
CA CYS A 31 -33.84 -34.94 15.15
C CYS A 31 -33.30 -36.33 14.82
N ASP A 32 -32.82 -36.98 15.87
CA ASP A 32 -32.29 -38.33 15.96
C ASP A 32 -32.88 -39.38 15.03
N GLY A 33 -31.99 -40.27 14.57
CA GLY A 33 -32.18 -41.71 14.69
C GLY A 33 -33.00 -42.42 13.62
N GLY A 34 -32.44 -43.52 13.11
CA GLY A 34 -33.24 -44.61 12.57
C GLY A 34 -32.77 -45.14 11.22
N ASP A 35 -32.19 -46.33 11.28
CA ASP A 35 -31.88 -47.23 10.18
C ASP A 35 -32.96 -47.34 9.10
N SER A 36 -32.54 -47.44 7.83
CA SER A 36 -32.79 -48.59 6.94
C SER A 36 -32.95 -48.20 5.47
N SER A 37 -32.00 -48.68 4.66
CA SER A 37 -32.22 -49.33 3.37
C SER A 37 -33.30 -48.79 2.43
N SER A 38 -32.90 -48.03 1.40
CA SER A 38 -33.34 -48.30 0.02
C SER A 38 -32.49 -47.52 -0.97
N LYS A 39 -31.96 -48.26 -1.93
CA LYS A 39 -31.05 -47.81 -2.99
C LYS A 39 -31.89 -47.17 -4.10
N VAL A 40 -31.84 -45.85 -4.25
CA VAL A 40 -32.36 -45.16 -5.45
C VAL A 40 -31.22 -45.10 -6.48
N PRO A 41 -31.35 -45.71 -7.67
CA PRO A 41 -30.38 -45.59 -8.75
C PRO A 41 -30.58 -44.27 -9.50
N GLY A 42 -29.48 -43.58 -9.83
CA GLY A 42 -29.46 -42.56 -10.88
C GLY A 42 -29.82 -41.16 -10.43
N THR A 43 -28.90 -40.49 -9.75
CA THR A 43 -28.76 -39.03 -9.89
C THR A 43 -27.42 -38.79 -10.55
N ASP A 44 -27.43 -38.73 -11.89
CA ASP A 44 -26.40 -38.02 -12.64
C ASP A 44 -26.35 -36.59 -12.09
N THR A 45 -25.38 -36.37 -11.19
CA THR A 45 -25.01 -35.02 -10.78
C THR A 45 -24.60 -34.29 -12.06
N PRO A 46 -25.28 -33.20 -12.47
CA PRO A 46 -24.77 -32.41 -13.58
C PRO A 46 -23.36 -31.97 -13.19
N ASN A 47 -22.39 -32.37 -14.01
CA ASN A 47 -20.99 -32.04 -13.83
C ASN A 47 -20.90 -30.51 -13.79
N VAL A 48 -20.87 -29.94 -12.58
CA VAL A 48 -20.49 -28.55 -12.37
C VAL A 48 -19.15 -28.44 -13.07
N PRO A 49 -18.98 -27.58 -14.09
CA PRO A 49 -17.68 -27.39 -14.69
C PRO A 49 -16.78 -26.93 -13.55
N GLU A 50 -15.92 -27.84 -13.12
CA GLU A 50 -14.88 -27.58 -12.16
C GLU A 50 -14.09 -26.42 -12.78
N VAL A 51 -14.16 -25.24 -12.17
CA VAL A 51 -13.34 -24.10 -12.55
C VAL A 51 -11.92 -24.48 -12.23
N THR A 52 -11.31 -25.26 -13.12
CA THR A 52 -9.97 -25.80 -12.92
C THR A 52 -9.02 -24.61 -13.01
N SER A 53 -8.65 -24.08 -11.86
CA SER A 53 -7.61 -23.07 -11.72
C SER A 53 -6.29 -23.77 -11.46
N LYS A 54 -5.20 -23.24 -12.02
CA LYS A 54 -3.83 -23.60 -11.63
C LYS A 54 -3.19 -22.43 -10.89
N GLN A 55 -2.26 -22.73 -9.99
CA GLN A 55 -1.49 -21.70 -9.30
C GLN A 55 -0.20 -21.43 -10.07
N VAL A 56 0.10 -20.15 -10.30
CA VAL A 56 1.33 -19.68 -10.94
C VAL A 56 2.10 -18.86 -9.93
N LYS A 57 3.40 -19.07 -9.81
CA LYS A 57 4.26 -18.30 -8.92
C LYS A 57 4.66 -16.99 -9.59
N ILE A 58 4.29 -15.87 -9.00
CA ILE A 58 4.67 -14.54 -9.46
C ILE A 58 6.02 -14.18 -8.87
N ILE A 59 6.97 -13.87 -9.74
CA ILE A 59 8.28 -13.33 -9.39
C ILE A 59 8.32 -11.90 -9.91
N PHE A 60 8.48 -10.94 -9.00
CA PHE A 60 8.61 -9.53 -9.37
C PHE A 60 10.02 -9.28 -9.88
N ALA A 61 10.15 -8.69 -11.06
CA ALA A 61 11.43 -8.37 -11.69
C ALA A 61 11.61 -6.86 -11.78
N ASP A 62 12.67 -6.34 -11.17
CA ASP A 62 13.00 -4.91 -11.23
C ASP A 62 13.55 -4.55 -12.62
N VAL A 63 12.77 -3.78 -13.38
CA VAL A 63 13.16 -3.35 -14.73
C VAL A 63 14.39 -2.42 -14.72
N ASP A 64 14.58 -1.64 -13.66
CA ASP A 64 15.69 -0.69 -13.53
C ASP A 64 16.99 -1.40 -13.11
N ASN A 65 16.88 -2.57 -12.49
CA ASN A 65 18.00 -3.42 -12.09
C ASN A 65 18.19 -4.63 -13.03
N GLY A 66 17.99 -4.42 -14.34
CA GLY A 66 18.26 -5.41 -15.38
C GLY A 66 17.36 -6.65 -15.35
N GLY A 67 16.18 -6.56 -14.73
CA GLY A 67 15.22 -7.67 -14.61
C GLY A 67 15.59 -8.69 -13.52
N ALA A 68 16.46 -8.32 -12.58
CA ALA A 68 16.74 -9.14 -11.41
C ALA A 68 15.45 -9.34 -10.59
N GLY A 69 15.24 -10.56 -10.10
CA GLY A 69 14.13 -10.85 -9.19
C GLY A 69 14.28 -10.05 -7.90
N ILE A 70 13.17 -9.50 -7.41
CA ILE A 70 13.11 -8.77 -6.14
C ILE A 70 12.77 -9.76 -5.03
N GLY A 71 13.54 -9.70 -3.93
CA GLY A 71 13.41 -10.61 -2.80
C GLY A 71 14.51 -11.69 -2.77
N ASN A 72 14.50 -12.52 -1.74
CA ASN A 72 15.34 -13.71 -1.69
C ASN A 72 14.76 -14.77 -2.64
N GLY A 73 15.56 -15.75 -3.06
CA GLY A 73 15.21 -16.78 -4.06
C GLY A 73 14.05 -17.75 -3.73
N GLY A 74 13.10 -17.33 -2.89
CA GLY A 74 11.85 -18.01 -2.56
C GLY A 74 10.68 -17.05 -2.25
N ASP A 75 10.87 -15.73 -2.39
CA ASP A 75 9.80 -14.74 -2.22
C ASP A 75 8.98 -14.66 -3.51
N TYR A 76 7.93 -15.49 -3.59
CA TYR A 76 6.97 -15.50 -4.70
C TYR A 76 5.54 -15.44 -4.17
N TYR A 77 4.65 -14.87 -4.99
CA TYR A 77 3.22 -14.85 -4.71
C TYR A 77 2.50 -15.89 -5.56
N GLU A 78 1.69 -16.76 -4.96
CA GLU A 78 0.87 -17.72 -5.71
C GLU A 78 -0.39 -17.04 -6.24
N HIS A 79 -0.47 -16.89 -7.56
CA HIS A 79 -1.59 -16.28 -8.25
C HIS A 79 -2.43 -17.33 -8.98
N PRO A 80 -3.74 -17.46 -8.67
CA PRO A 80 -4.61 -18.41 -9.35
C PRO A 80 -4.97 -17.89 -10.74
N VAL A 81 -4.79 -18.74 -11.75
CA VAL A 81 -5.20 -18.50 -13.14
C VAL A 81 -5.99 -19.68 -13.67
N LEU A 82 -6.66 -19.53 -14.81
CA LEU A 82 -7.34 -20.66 -15.48
C LEU A 82 -6.33 -21.74 -15.89
N LYS A 83 -6.74 -23.01 -15.87
CA LYS A 83 -5.88 -24.16 -16.23
C LYS A 83 -5.21 -24.00 -17.59
N ASP A 84 -5.94 -23.49 -18.57
CA ASP A 84 -5.47 -23.28 -19.94
C ASP A 84 -4.83 -21.91 -20.19
N ALA A 85 -4.66 -21.08 -19.14
CA ALA A 85 -4.00 -19.79 -19.28
C ALA A 85 -2.52 -19.97 -19.64
N THR A 86 -2.06 -19.23 -20.64
CA THR A 86 -0.64 -19.14 -21.05
C THR A 86 0.02 -17.85 -20.59
N VAL A 87 -0.77 -16.90 -20.10
CA VAL A 87 -0.32 -15.58 -19.63
C VAL A 87 -0.97 -15.23 -18.29
N VAL A 88 -0.31 -14.37 -17.53
CA VAL A 88 -0.85 -13.68 -16.36
C VAL A 88 -1.08 -12.22 -16.74
N ASP A 89 -2.24 -11.69 -16.38
CA ASP A 89 -2.50 -10.25 -16.41
C ASP A 89 -1.91 -9.61 -15.14
N PRO A 90 -0.91 -8.72 -15.23
CA PRO A 90 -0.33 -8.11 -14.03
C PRO A 90 -1.32 -7.25 -13.23
N THR A 91 -2.40 -6.78 -13.86
CA THR A 91 -3.41 -5.92 -13.20
C THR A 91 -4.35 -6.70 -12.27
N THR A 92 -4.42 -8.03 -12.40
CA THR A 92 -5.21 -8.89 -11.50
C THR A 92 -4.45 -9.23 -10.21
N ILE A 93 -3.17 -8.87 -10.13
CA ILE A 93 -2.35 -9.08 -8.94
C ILE A 93 -2.68 -7.99 -7.92
N PRO A 94 -3.05 -8.33 -6.68
CA PRO A 94 -3.33 -7.35 -5.65
C PRO A 94 -2.10 -6.49 -5.34
N VAL A 95 -2.29 -5.16 -5.23
CA VAL A 95 -1.21 -4.20 -4.97
C VAL A 95 -0.48 -4.49 -3.65
N ASP A 96 -1.17 -5.05 -2.65
CA ASP A 96 -0.55 -5.46 -1.37
C ASP A 96 0.47 -6.61 -1.50
N LYS A 97 0.49 -7.28 -2.65
CA LYS A 97 1.47 -8.34 -2.96
C LYS A 97 2.73 -7.81 -3.64
N PHE A 98 2.74 -6.55 -4.08
CA PHE A 98 3.93 -5.96 -4.69
C PHE A 98 5.00 -5.73 -3.60
N PRO A 99 6.29 -5.84 -3.94
CA PRO A 99 7.37 -5.50 -3.02
C PRO A 99 7.24 -4.05 -2.53
N GLU A 100 7.62 -3.81 -1.28
CA GLU A 100 7.48 -2.47 -0.68
C GLU A 100 8.22 -1.41 -1.48
N GLY A 101 7.51 -0.34 -1.84
CA GLY A 101 8.05 0.75 -2.64
C GLY A 101 8.22 0.45 -4.12
N TYR A 102 7.65 -0.64 -4.64
CA TYR A 102 7.56 -0.93 -6.06
C TYR A 102 6.14 -0.78 -6.59
N ASP A 103 6.05 -0.29 -7.81
CA ASP A 103 4.81 -0.19 -8.60
C ASP A 103 4.93 -1.06 -9.85
N LEU A 104 3.79 -1.42 -10.43
CA LEU A 104 3.76 -2.10 -11.72
C LEU A 104 4.45 -1.23 -12.78
N ALA A 105 5.45 -1.80 -13.47
CA ALA A 105 6.18 -1.07 -14.51
C ALA A 105 5.41 -1.08 -15.82
N ASP A 106 4.79 -2.22 -16.15
CA ASP A 106 4.07 -2.46 -17.39
C ASP A 106 2.86 -3.37 -17.13
N ALA A 107 1.71 -3.04 -17.71
CA ALA A 107 0.47 -3.81 -17.62
C ALA A 107 0.33 -4.88 -18.71
N THR A 108 1.32 -5.02 -19.59
CA THR A 108 1.34 -6.03 -20.64
C THR A 108 1.26 -7.45 -20.03
N PRO A 109 0.36 -8.32 -20.53
CA PRO A 109 0.27 -9.71 -20.07
C PRO A 109 1.63 -10.41 -20.16
N VAL A 110 2.02 -11.09 -19.09
CA VAL A 110 3.31 -11.78 -18.99
C VAL A 110 3.13 -13.27 -19.21
N GLU A 111 4.04 -13.89 -19.96
CA GLU A 111 3.97 -15.31 -20.23
C GLU A 111 4.20 -16.17 -18.98
N ILE A 112 3.43 -17.24 -18.87
CA ILE A 112 3.63 -18.29 -17.88
C ILE A 112 4.69 -19.24 -18.41
N ILE A 113 5.77 -19.37 -17.66
CA ILE A 113 6.90 -20.25 -17.97
C ILE A 113 6.82 -21.47 -17.05
N ASP A 114 6.76 -22.65 -17.66
CA ASP A 114 6.91 -23.92 -16.97
C ASP A 114 8.28 -24.51 -17.35
N ASN A 115 9.18 -24.62 -16.38
CA ASN A 115 10.51 -25.20 -16.58
C ASN A 115 10.62 -26.65 -16.08
N GLY A 116 9.49 -27.32 -15.80
CA GLY A 116 9.41 -28.68 -15.26
C GLY A 116 9.61 -28.77 -13.74
N ASN A 117 10.27 -27.78 -13.14
CA ASN A 117 10.43 -27.67 -11.67
C ASN A 117 9.44 -26.68 -11.06
N MET A 118 9.05 -25.65 -11.82
CA MET A 118 8.22 -24.56 -11.36
C MET A 118 7.45 -23.90 -12.51
N VAL A 119 6.18 -23.61 -12.25
CA VAL A 119 5.33 -22.78 -13.10
C VAL A 119 5.33 -21.36 -12.53
N PHE A 120 5.89 -20.41 -13.27
CA PHE A 120 6.04 -19.03 -12.80
C PHE A 120 5.83 -18.00 -13.90
N ALA A 121 5.56 -16.76 -13.51
CA ALA A 121 5.53 -15.61 -14.41
C ALA A 121 6.37 -14.48 -13.82
N LYS A 122 7.14 -13.80 -14.68
CA LYS A 122 7.97 -12.65 -14.27
C LYS A 122 7.20 -11.36 -14.51
N VAL A 123 6.77 -10.71 -13.44
CA VAL A 123 6.01 -9.46 -13.54
C VAL A 123 6.96 -8.28 -13.43
N PRO A 124 7.02 -7.40 -14.45
CA PRO A 124 7.90 -6.25 -14.42
C PRO A 124 7.38 -5.21 -13.43
N VAL A 125 8.22 -4.86 -12.48
CA VAL A 125 7.95 -3.77 -11.53
C VAL A 125 9.10 -2.78 -11.55
N LYS A 126 8.81 -1.56 -11.15
CA LYS A 126 9.80 -0.49 -11.02
C LYS A 126 9.70 0.09 -9.64
N LYS A 127 10.80 0.60 -9.12
CA LYS A 127 10.75 1.30 -7.85
C LYS A 127 9.86 2.52 -8.02
N GLY A 128 8.77 2.57 -7.27
CA GLY A 128 7.89 3.72 -7.25
C GLY A 128 8.73 4.95 -6.93
N THR A 129 8.60 6.01 -7.72
CA THR A 129 9.15 7.31 -7.36
C THR A 129 8.30 7.90 -6.25
N GLN A 130 8.30 7.27 -5.07
CA GLN A 130 7.90 7.95 -3.85
C GLN A 130 8.94 9.03 -3.63
N THR A 131 8.68 10.19 -4.23
CA THR A 131 9.45 11.39 -3.93
C THR A 131 9.24 11.60 -2.44
N PRO A 132 10.29 11.54 -1.61
CA PRO A 132 10.10 11.68 -0.19
C PRO A 132 9.38 13.01 0.07
N LEU A 133 8.22 12.92 0.73
CA LEU A 133 7.40 14.08 1.07
C LEU A 133 8.16 15.02 2.01
N THR A 134 9.17 14.49 2.70
CA THR A 134 10.00 15.21 3.66
C THR A 134 11.48 15.08 3.33
N GLU A 135 12.25 16.10 3.69
CA GLU A 135 13.71 16.10 3.59
C GLU A 135 14.34 16.49 4.93
N GLU A 136 15.56 16.03 5.17
CA GLU A 136 16.36 16.49 6.30
C GLU A 136 17.22 17.66 5.85
N VAL A 137 17.11 18.77 6.59
CA VAL A 137 17.89 19.98 6.35
C VAL A 137 18.79 20.27 7.53
N GLU A 138 19.98 20.79 7.26
CA GLU A 138 20.91 21.23 8.29
C GLU A 138 20.43 22.55 8.92
N ILE A 139 20.34 22.58 10.25
CA ILE A 139 19.98 23.75 11.04
C ILE A 139 21.16 24.15 11.90
N SER A 140 21.45 25.45 11.92
CA SER A 140 22.48 26.03 12.79
C SER A 140 21.88 26.46 14.13
N LEU A 141 22.50 26.00 15.22
CA LEU A 141 22.20 26.39 16.59
C LEU A 141 23.38 27.17 17.16
N MET A 142 23.11 28.21 17.94
CA MET A 142 24.11 28.98 18.68
C MET A 142 24.05 28.61 20.15
N ASP A 143 25.11 28.00 20.65
CA ASP A 143 25.30 27.69 22.07
C ASP A 143 25.67 28.97 22.84
N MET A 144 24.77 29.38 23.73
CA MET A 144 24.92 30.53 24.62
C MET A 144 25.19 30.13 26.07
N THR A 145 25.58 28.87 26.33
CA THR A 145 25.99 28.41 27.67
C THR A 145 27.12 29.28 28.25
N LYS A 146 28.04 29.74 27.39
CA LYS A 146 29.06 30.75 27.73
C LYS A 146 28.88 31.97 26.83
N PRO A 147 28.15 33.01 27.28
CA PRO A 147 27.82 34.17 26.43
C PRO A 147 29.04 34.92 25.88
N THR A 148 30.20 34.82 26.55
CA THR A 148 31.46 35.43 26.12
C THR A 148 32.19 34.63 25.05
N GLN A 149 31.78 33.38 24.77
CA GLN A 149 32.36 32.47 23.78
C GLN A 149 31.26 31.62 23.13
N PRO A 150 30.38 32.21 22.30
CA PRO A 150 29.33 31.45 21.64
C PRO A 150 29.93 30.43 20.67
N ALA A 151 29.36 29.22 20.68
CA ALA A 151 29.75 28.15 19.74
C ALA A 151 28.58 27.86 18.78
N THR A 152 28.88 27.48 17.55
CA THR A 152 27.86 27.04 16.59
C THR A 152 27.82 25.51 16.58
N ILE A 153 26.61 24.96 16.70
CA ILE A 153 26.32 23.54 16.65
C ILE A 153 25.42 23.30 15.43
N LYS A 154 25.75 22.30 14.62
CA LYS A 154 24.92 21.89 13.48
C LYS A 154 24.05 20.70 13.89
N THR A 155 22.79 20.74 13.54
CA THR A 155 21.86 19.62 13.69
C THR A 155 20.99 19.49 12.44
N THR A 156 20.05 18.54 12.43
CA THR A 156 19.09 18.39 11.35
C THR A 156 17.65 18.60 11.81
N ALA A 157 16.80 18.97 10.86
CA ALA A 157 15.35 18.99 11.03
C ALA A 157 14.66 18.28 9.87
N THR A 158 13.56 17.57 10.16
CA THR A 158 12.74 16.94 9.12
C THR A 158 11.60 17.86 8.73
N ILE A 159 11.65 18.37 7.50
CA ILE A 159 10.65 19.31 6.95
C ILE A 159 9.97 18.73 5.71
N GLN A 160 8.87 19.32 5.27
CA GLN A 160 8.27 18.99 3.98
C GLN A 160 9.23 19.40 2.86
N LYS A 161 9.30 18.60 1.79
CA LYS A 161 10.20 18.86 0.66
C LYS A 161 9.88 20.22 0.01
N GLY A 162 10.90 21.05 -0.15
CA GLY A 162 10.77 22.40 -0.69
C GLY A 162 10.19 23.44 0.29
N ALA A 163 10.00 23.07 1.56
CA ALA A 163 9.63 24.06 2.57
C ALA A 163 10.79 25.02 2.85
N THR A 164 10.47 26.29 3.03
CA THR A 164 11.44 27.36 3.35
C THR A 164 11.50 27.67 4.84
N THR A 165 10.69 26.96 5.63
CA THR A 165 10.52 27.19 7.06
C THR A 165 10.63 25.90 7.86
N VAL A 166 11.07 26.02 9.11
CA VAL A 166 11.16 24.94 10.09
C VAL A 166 10.46 25.33 11.39
N MET A 167 9.73 24.40 12.00
CA MET A 167 9.21 24.57 13.35
C MET A 167 10.19 24.01 14.38
N PRO A 168 10.37 24.62 15.56
CA PRO A 168 11.33 24.15 16.55
C PRO A 168 11.13 22.69 16.98
N LYS A 169 9.87 22.19 16.98
CA LYS A 169 9.57 20.77 17.24
C LYS A 169 10.13 19.77 16.21
N GLN A 170 10.44 20.24 15.00
CA GLN A 170 10.99 19.42 13.92
C GLN A 170 12.52 19.31 14.00
N ILE A 171 13.16 20.15 14.80
CA ILE A 171 14.61 20.21 14.97
C ILE A 171 15.04 19.11 15.94
N LYS A 172 15.99 18.28 15.54
CA LYS A 172 16.60 17.29 16.43
C LYS A 172 17.51 18.01 17.41
N MET A 173 17.08 18.17 18.66
CA MET A 173 17.89 18.83 19.67
C MET A 173 19.11 17.96 20.04
N PRO A 174 20.34 18.51 20.03
CA PRO A 174 21.52 17.79 20.53
C PRO A 174 21.37 17.39 22.00
N GLU A 175 21.97 16.27 22.37
CA GLU A 175 21.90 15.75 23.74
C GLU A 175 22.42 16.77 24.76
N GLY A 176 21.65 17.00 25.82
CA GLY A 176 22.00 17.92 26.89
C GLY A 176 21.79 19.40 26.57
N TYR A 177 21.15 19.75 25.44
CA TYR A 177 20.79 21.13 25.11
C TYR A 177 19.27 21.36 25.18
N GLU A 178 18.88 22.60 25.46
CA GLU A 178 17.52 23.11 25.36
C GLU A 178 17.49 24.44 24.60
N PHE A 179 16.35 24.79 24.01
CA PHE A 179 16.17 26.09 23.39
C PHE A 179 16.32 27.21 24.44
N TYR A 180 17.15 28.19 24.14
CA TYR A 180 17.38 29.36 24.97
C TYR A 180 16.73 30.59 24.32
N GLY A 181 15.42 30.72 24.49
CA GLY A 181 14.62 31.79 23.93
C GLY A 181 13.13 31.49 23.97
N ASN A 182 12.31 32.50 23.69
CA ASN A 182 10.85 32.36 23.65
C ASN A 182 10.37 31.79 22.30
N TYR A 183 10.84 30.60 21.94
CA TYR A 183 10.41 29.91 20.72
C TYR A 183 9.11 29.15 20.98
N LYS A 184 8.10 29.38 20.13
CA LYS A 184 6.90 28.55 20.12
C LYS A 184 7.14 27.31 19.26
N MET A 185 6.95 26.12 19.82
CA MET A 185 7.30 24.85 19.17
C MET A 185 6.53 24.59 17.86
N ASP A 186 5.34 25.18 17.72
CA ASP A 186 4.47 25.08 16.52
C ASP A 186 4.55 26.30 15.59
N GLN A 187 5.40 27.27 15.89
CA GLN A 187 5.56 28.46 15.05
C GLN A 187 6.64 28.20 13.99
N PRO A 188 6.38 28.49 12.71
CA PRO A 188 7.39 28.38 11.67
C PRO A 188 8.40 29.53 11.75
N PHE A 189 9.67 29.22 11.51
CA PHE A 189 10.78 30.16 11.37
C PHE A 189 11.53 29.87 10.07
N GLU A 190 12.24 30.86 9.52
CA GLU A 190 13.05 30.67 8.30
C GLU A 190 14.19 29.67 8.53
N LEU A 191 14.49 28.86 7.52
CA LEU A 191 15.60 27.87 7.60
C LEU A 191 16.97 28.48 7.82
N THR A 192 17.16 29.74 7.44
CA THR A 192 18.39 30.51 7.60
C THR A 192 18.55 31.07 9.02
N MET A 193 17.51 31.00 9.86
CA MET A 193 17.57 31.50 11.23
C MET A 193 18.49 30.63 12.08
N THR A 194 19.33 31.28 12.88
CA THR A 194 20.12 30.59 13.91
C THR A 194 19.32 30.53 15.21
N PHE A 195 19.00 29.32 15.68
CA PHE A 195 18.31 29.14 16.95
C PHE A 195 19.29 29.18 18.10
N VAL A 196 18.91 29.79 19.21
CA VAL A 196 19.77 29.86 20.39
C VAL A 196 19.47 28.70 21.33
N VAL A 197 20.51 28.06 21.84
CA VAL A 197 20.42 26.93 22.78
C VAL A 197 21.36 27.13 23.96
N LYS A 198 21.09 26.43 25.06
CA LYS A 198 21.99 26.34 26.22
C LYS A 198 22.05 24.90 26.71
N LYS A 199 23.12 24.52 27.40
CA LYS A 199 23.19 23.24 28.08
C LYS A 199 22.23 23.19 29.27
N ILE A 200 21.52 22.08 29.42
CA ILE A 200 20.60 21.84 30.53
C ILE A 200 21.40 21.82 31.84
N GLY A 201 20.94 22.57 32.83
CA GLY A 201 21.59 22.63 34.15
C GLY A 201 22.82 23.55 34.24
N SER A 202 23.03 24.41 33.25
CA SER A 202 24.08 25.45 33.25
C SER A 202 23.62 26.76 33.87
#